data_AF-A0A917SL09-F1
#
_entry.id   AF-A0A917SL09-F1
#
_cell.length_a   1.000
_cell.length_b   1.000
_cell.length_c   1.000
_cell.angle_alpha   90.00
_cell.angle_beta   90.00
_cell.angle_gamma   90.00
#
_symmetry.space_group_name_H-M   'P 1'
#
loop_
_entity.id
_entity.type
_entity.pdbx_description
1 polymer ?
#
loop_
_entity_poly.entity_id
_entity_poly.type
_entity_poly.pdbx_seq_one_letter_code
_entity_poly.pdbx_strand_id
1 'polypeptide(L)'
;MERYASTQRGGWAVVSHRSTEEAGERAGAVADGFDDFRVLLVCTANLCRSPMGQFLLDTAVSAAWAGHGRWIVGSAGVLAADNRPMHRRAAKVLADHGIDGSRFRSRRLRPSLLESADLVLTATRDHRAEAARLHPPVLRKLFTVNQFAYLLAHSPVPPPAQTAAEAGRSLIDAAVAARGRVQARTVEDDLADPVDRPLRAFRECAQILSRDVAQFQRLLAQP
;
A
#
# COMPACT_ATOMS: atom_id res chain seq x y z
N MET A 1 4.15 28.60 -19.78
CA MET A 1 3.21 27.56 -20.27
C MET A 1 4.04 26.33 -20.62
N GLU A 2 4.36 25.50 -19.64
CA GLU A 2 5.29 24.38 -19.85
C GLU A 2 4.65 23.09 -19.36
N ARG A 3 4.45 22.16 -20.28
CA ARG A 3 3.71 20.91 -20.10
C ARG A 3 4.65 19.86 -19.51
N TYR A 4 4.39 19.45 -18.28
CA TYR A 4 5.08 18.32 -17.66
C TYR A 4 4.41 17.01 -18.11
N ALA A 5 5.15 16.16 -18.81
CA ALA A 5 4.65 14.87 -19.29
C ALA A 5 4.58 13.88 -18.13
N SER A 6 3.38 13.68 -17.60
CA SER A 6 3.03 12.57 -16.72
C SER A 6 3.00 11.29 -17.55
N THR A 7 4.04 10.45 -17.46
CA THR A 7 4.00 9.11 -18.06
C THR A 7 3.13 8.20 -17.19
N GLN A 8 1.82 8.25 -17.41
CA GLN A 8 0.85 7.29 -16.89
C GLN A 8 0.93 6.01 -17.72
N ARG A 9 1.61 4.98 -17.21
CA ARG A 9 1.26 3.60 -17.56
C ARG A 9 0.50 2.99 -16.38
N GLY A 10 -0.77 2.66 -16.60
CA GLY A 10 -1.58 1.85 -15.68
C GLY A 10 -2.31 2.56 -14.53
N GLY A 11 -2.41 3.89 -14.50
CA GLY A 11 -3.21 4.60 -13.48
C GLY A 11 -2.64 4.56 -12.06
N TRP A 12 -1.36 4.23 -11.90
CA TRP A 12 -0.61 4.31 -10.65
C TRP A 12 0.07 5.68 -10.52
N ALA A 13 -0.34 6.48 -9.54
CA ALA A 13 0.43 7.65 -9.12
C ALA A 13 1.56 7.18 -8.19
N VAL A 14 2.80 7.32 -8.63
CA VAL A 14 4.01 7.05 -7.83
C VAL A 14 4.27 8.27 -6.95
N VAL A 15 4.48 8.07 -5.65
CA VAL A 15 5.00 9.12 -4.76
C VAL A 15 6.51 9.17 -4.99
N SER A 16 6.98 10.01 -5.90
CA SER A 16 8.42 10.22 -6.08
C SER A 16 8.91 11.29 -5.10
N HIS A 17 9.62 10.89 -4.05
CA HIS A 17 10.50 11.79 -3.33
C HIS A 17 11.83 11.90 -4.10
N ARG A 18 11.99 12.93 -4.92
CA ARG A 18 13.32 13.41 -5.34
C ARG A 18 13.41 14.90 -5.08
N SER A 19 14.39 15.28 -4.26
CA SER A 19 14.92 16.63 -4.16
C SER A 19 15.53 17.02 -5.50
N THR A 20 15.27 18.25 -5.93
CA THR A 20 15.85 18.87 -7.12
C THR A 20 17.30 19.23 -6.82
N GLU A 21 18.25 18.54 -7.44
CA GLU A 21 19.52 19.09 -7.91
C GLU A 21 20.28 18.01 -8.72
N GLU A 22 20.92 18.46 -9.81
CA GLU A 22 21.79 17.73 -10.75
C GLU A 22 21.11 16.89 -11.86
N ALA A 23 20.59 17.62 -12.86
CA ALA A 23 20.38 17.10 -14.21
C ALA A 23 21.64 17.37 -15.04
N GLY A 24 22.38 16.31 -15.36
CA GLY A 24 23.52 16.32 -16.26
C GLY A 24 23.65 14.98 -16.97
N GLU A 25 22.90 14.85 -18.06
CA GLU A 25 23.31 14.15 -19.28
C GLU A 25 23.85 12.71 -19.16
N ARG A 26 22.94 11.74 -19.34
CA ARG A 26 23.19 10.48 -20.06
C ARG A 26 21.86 9.93 -20.55
N ALA A 27 21.45 10.38 -21.74
CA ALA A 27 20.49 9.65 -22.58
C ALA A 27 21.19 8.37 -23.07
N GLY A 28 20.97 7.27 -22.37
CA GLY A 28 21.52 5.96 -22.71
C GLY A 28 20.83 4.89 -21.89
N ALA A 29 20.13 3.99 -22.59
CA ALA A 29 19.52 2.76 -22.13
C ALA A 29 19.78 2.38 -20.66
N VAL A 30 18.78 2.55 -19.79
CA VAL A 30 18.75 1.84 -18.50
C VAL A 30 17.88 0.62 -18.69
N ALA A 31 18.54 -0.53 -18.53
CA ALA A 31 18.08 -1.87 -18.83
C ALA A 31 16.69 -2.23 -18.28
N ASP A 32 15.98 -3.02 -19.08
CA ASP A 32 14.96 -3.98 -18.68
C ASP A 32 15.49 -4.84 -17.51
N GLY A 33 14.68 -5.10 -16.47
CA GLY A 33 14.97 -6.19 -15.52
C GLY A 33 15.15 -5.88 -14.03
N PHE A 34 14.32 -5.02 -13.42
CA PHE A 34 14.07 -5.11 -11.97
C PHE A 34 12.57 -5.20 -11.72
N ASP A 35 12.10 -6.34 -11.21
CA ASP A 35 10.66 -6.62 -11.00
C ASP A 35 10.08 -5.67 -9.92
N ASP A 36 9.32 -4.66 -10.34
CA ASP A 36 8.52 -3.83 -9.43
C ASP A 36 7.41 -4.66 -8.76
N PHE A 37 7.08 -4.34 -7.51
CA PHE A 37 5.97 -4.92 -6.76
C PHE A 37 4.92 -3.88 -6.39
N ARG A 38 3.66 -4.10 -6.78
CA ARG A 38 2.57 -3.13 -6.64
C ARG A 38 1.63 -3.47 -5.50
N VAL A 39 1.47 -2.56 -4.54
CA VAL A 39 0.54 -2.72 -3.41
C VAL A 39 -0.59 -1.70 -3.49
N LEU A 40 -1.84 -2.16 -3.47
CA LEU A 40 -3.02 -1.30 -3.48
C LEU A 40 -3.75 -1.35 -2.13
N LEU A 41 -3.83 -0.21 -1.44
CA LEU A 41 -4.65 -0.07 -0.25
C LEU A 41 -6.07 0.41 -0.56
N VAL A 42 -7.09 -0.19 0.03
CA VAL A 42 -8.50 0.12 -0.28
C VAL A 42 -9.28 0.47 0.99
N CYS A 43 -10.01 1.59 0.96
CA CYS A 43 -11.02 1.89 1.98
C CYS A 43 -12.31 2.43 1.33
N THR A 44 -13.14 3.17 2.06
CA THR A 44 -14.44 3.64 1.55
C THR A 44 -14.25 4.79 0.55
N ALA A 45 -13.79 5.95 1.03
CA ALA A 45 -13.72 7.18 0.25
C ALA A 45 -12.31 7.53 -0.25
N ASN A 46 -11.29 6.76 0.13
CA ASN A 46 -9.88 7.03 -0.17
C ASN A 46 -9.38 8.40 0.33
N LEU A 47 -9.79 8.79 1.55
CA LEU A 47 -9.40 10.07 2.16
C LEU A 47 -8.66 9.95 3.51
N CYS A 48 -8.80 8.81 4.20
CA CYS A 48 -8.28 8.63 5.58
C CYS A 48 -7.40 7.38 5.68
N ARG A 49 -8.01 6.20 5.86
CA ARG A 49 -7.35 4.91 6.13
C ARG A 49 -6.38 4.48 5.02
N SER A 50 -6.87 4.33 3.79
CA SER A 50 -6.02 3.85 2.69
C SER A 50 -4.92 4.83 2.25
N PRO A 51 -5.13 6.17 2.26
CA PRO A 51 -4.02 7.09 2.02
C PRO A 51 -2.96 7.06 3.13
N MET A 52 -3.35 7.02 4.42
CA MET A 52 -2.37 6.91 5.50
C MET A 52 -1.53 5.64 5.35
N GLY A 53 -2.17 4.49 5.10
CA GLY A 53 -1.44 3.24 4.92
C GLY A 53 -0.55 3.24 3.67
N GLN A 54 -0.95 3.93 2.58
CA GLN A 54 -0.10 4.09 1.40
C GLN A 54 1.22 4.77 1.76
N PHE A 55 1.16 5.95 2.38
CA PHE A 55 2.36 6.72 2.69
C PHE A 55 3.23 6.04 3.76
N LEU A 56 2.62 5.43 4.77
CA LEU A 56 3.34 4.71 5.81
C LEU A 56 4.07 3.48 5.24
N LEU A 57 3.39 2.71 4.38
CA LEU A 57 4.01 1.55 3.74
C LEU A 57 5.12 1.98 2.79
N ASP A 58 4.87 2.95 1.90
CA ASP A 58 5.87 3.48 0.97
C ASP A 58 7.15 3.93 1.69
N THR A 59 6.99 4.72 2.76
CA THR A 59 8.11 5.18 3.61
C THR A 59 8.89 4.01 4.21
N ALA A 60 8.21 2.94 4.63
CA ALA A 60 8.86 1.80 5.27
C ALA A 60 9.64 0.90 4.30
N VAL A 61 9.26 0.83 3.03
CA VAL A 61 9.84 -0.12 2.05
C VAL A 61 10.75 0.54 1.01
N SER A 62 10.56 1.81 0.67
CA SER A 62 11.26 2.43 -0.46
C SER A 62 12.77 2.54 -0.25
N ALA A 63 13.24 2.81 0.97
CA ALA A 63 14.67 2.89 1.27
C ALA A 63 15.34 1.51 1.32
N ALA A 64 14.63 0.49 1.83
CA ALA A 64 15.19 -0.85 2.05
C ALA A 64 15.43 -1.64 0.76
N TRP A 65 14.78 -1.27 -0.34
CA TRP A 65 14.84 -1.98 -1.63
C TRP A 65 15.47 -1.14 -2.75
N ALA A 66 16.13 -0.02 -2.41
CA ALA A 66 16.83 0.78 -3.40
C ALA A 66 17.88 -0.08 -4.15
N GLY A 67 17.81 -0.07 -5.48
CA GLY A 67 18.70 -0.88 -6.34
C GLY A 67 18.23 -2.31 -6.62
N HIS A 68 17.13 -2.79 -6.01
CA HIS A 68 16.66 -4.18 -6.09
C HIS A 68 15.19 -4.28 -6.56
N GLY A 69 14.75 -3.31 -7.37
CA GLY A 69 13.34 -3.16 -7.79
C GLY A 69 12.55 -2.21 -6.87
N ARG A 70 11.37 -1.77 -7.32
CA ARG A 70 10.57 -0.78 -6.59
C ARG A 70 9.33 -1.39 -5.98
N TRP A 71 9.05 -0.98 -4.75
CA TRP A 71 7.72 -1.08 -4.19
C TRP A 71 6.90 0.11 -4.68
N ILE A 72 5.84 -0.14 -5.41
CA ILE A 72 4.92 0.88 -5.91
C ILE A 72 3.66 0.81 -5.06
N VAL A 73 3.50 1.75 -4.14
CA VAL A 73 2.37 1.76 -3.21
C VAL A 73 1.31 2.77 -3.66
N GLY A 74 0.09 2.29 -3.80
CA GLY A 74 -1.07 3.08 -4.18
C GLY A 74 -2.25 2.86 -3.23
N SER A 75 -3.25 3.73 -3.33
CA SER A 75 -4.51 3.55 -2.62
C SER A 75 -5.72 3.97 -3.44
N ALA A 76 -6.86 3.35 -3.20
CA ALA A 76 -8.15 3.65 -3.83
C ALA A 76 -9.31 3.51 -2.84
N GLY A 77 -10.52 3.82 -3.29
CA GLY A 77 -11.73 3.68 -2.47
C GLY A 77 -12.92 3.16 -3.25
N VAL A 78 -13.68 2.27 -2.64
CA VAL A 78 -14.84 1.60 -3.27
C VAL A 78 -15.95 2.60 -3.67
N LEU A 79 -16.07 3.69 -2.91
CA LEU A 79 -17.04 4.77 -3.10
C LEU A 79 -16.36 6.14 -3.25
N ALA A 80 -15.06 6.16 -3.59
CA ALA A 80 -14.33 7.42 -3.70
C ALA A 80 -14.83 8.25 -4.91
N ALA A 81 -14.94 9.56 -4.70
CA ALA A 81 -14.86 10.52 -5.79
C ALA A 81 -13.38 10.72 -6.17
N ASP A 82 -13.08 10.83 -7.46
CA ASP A 82 -11.71 11.09 -7.91
C ASP A 82 -11.27 12.53 -7.56
N ASN A 83 -9.96 12.70 -7.44
CA ASN A 83 -9.28 14.00 -7.35
C ASN A 83 -9.65 14.86 -6.11
N ARG A 84 -10.06 14.24 -5.01
CA ARG A 84 -10.25 14.93 -3.73
C ARG A 84 -8.95 14.97 -2.94
N PRO A 85 -8.66 16.06 -2.21
CA PRO A 85 -7.53 16.09 -1.31
C PRO A 85 -7.74 15.12 -0.14
N MET A 86 -6.65 14.71 0.50
CA MET A 86 -6.70 13.89 1.71
C MET A 86 -7.53 14.58 2.81
N HIS A 87 -8.18 13.78 3.67
CA HIS A 87 -8.86 14.31 4.83
C HIS A 87 -7.89 15.08 5.74
N ARG A 88 -8.25 16.29 6.17
CA ARG A 88 -7.36 17.21 6.91
C ARG A 88 -6.71 16.56 8.14
N ARG A 89 -7.47 15.78 8.91
CA ARG A 89 -6.94 15.07 10.10
C ARG A 89 -5.97 13.94 9.73
N ALA A 90 -6.19 13.24 8.60
CA ALA A 90 -5.28 12.20 8.14
C ALA A 90 -3.97 12.82 7.63
N ALA A 91 -4.05 13.93 6.87
CA ALA A 91 -2.89 14.69 6.45
C ALA A 91 -2.09 15.23 7.65
N LYS A 92 -2.77 15.72 8.70
CA LYS A 92 -2.12 16.12 9.94
C LYS A 92 -1.36 14.96 10.60
N VAL A 93 -1.97 13.77 10.66
CA VAL A 93 -1.31 12.60 11.27
C VAL A 93 -0.08 12.17 10.47
N LEU A 94 -0.12 12.24 9.13
CA LEU A 94 1.07 12.00 8.30
C LEU A 94 2.15 13.06 8.53
N ALA A 95 1.77 14.33 8.66
CA ALA A 95 2.72 15.41 8.99
C ALA A 95 3.36 15.22 10.37
N ASP A 96 2.63 14.70 11.36
CA ASP A 96 3.18 14.31 12.66
C ASP A 96 4.28 13.21 12.52
N HIS A 97 4.35 12.50 11.38
CA HIS A 97 5.40 11.53 11.01
C HIS A 97 6.41 12.06 9.98
N GLY A 98 6.40 13.36 9.67
CA GLY A 98 7.30 13.98 8.69
C GLY A 98 6.94 13.68 7.22
N ILE A 99 5.74 13.17 6.94
CA ILE A 99 5.29 12.80 5.60
C ILE A 99 4.35 13.88 5.04
N ASP A 100 4.67 14.43 3.86
CA ASP A 100 3.81 15.38 3.16
C ASP A 100 2.72 14.67 2.31
N GLY A 101 1.48 14.71 2.80
CA GLY A 101 0.30 14.21 2.08
C GLY A 101 -0.41 15.23 1.17
N SER A 102 0.10 16.46 1.03
CA SER A 102 -0.62 17.58 0.38
C SER A 102 -0.88 17.36 -1.12
N ARG A 103 -0.01 16.60 -1.79
CA ARG A 103 -0.14 16.24 -3.20
C ARG A 103 -1.06 15.03 -3.43
N PHE A 104 -1.49 14.35 -2.38
CA PHE A 104 -2.39 13.20 -2.50
C PHE A 104 -3.71 13.59 -3.17
N ARG A 105 -4.18 12.74 -4.07
CA ARG A 105 -5.50 12.83 -4.70
C ARG A 105 -6.20 11.48 -4.65
N SER A 106 -7.44 11.48 -4.18
CA SER A 106 -8.25 10.27 -4.11
C SER A 106 -8.53 9.70 -5.49
N ARG A 107 -8.74 8.39 -5.54
CA ARG A 107 -9.19 7.69 -6.75
C ARG A 107 -10.21 6.60 -6.43
N ARG A 108 -11.19 6.46 -7.32
CA ARG A 108 -12.17 5.39 -7.28
C ARG A 108 -11.54 4.06 -7.64
N LEU A 109 -11.86 3.04 -6.85
CA LEU A 109 -11.48 1.66 -7.13
C LEU A 109 -12.11 1.22 -8.46
N ARG A 110 -11.28 0.66 -9.33
CA ARG A 110 -11.66 0.16 -10.65
C ARG A 110 -11.03 -1.21 -10.85
N PRO A 111 -11.64 -2.10 -11.68
CA PRO A 111 -11.07 -3.43 -11.95
C PRO A 111 -9.60 -3.39 -12.40
N SER A 112 -9.22 -2.42 -13.24
CA SER A 112 -7.85 -2.25 -13.72
C SER A 112 -6.81 -2.00 -12.62
N LEU A 113 -7.20 -1.36 -11.50
CA LEU A 113 -6.32 -1.18 -10.35
C LEU A 113 -6.11 -2.51 -9.60
N LEU A 114 -7.14 -3.35 -9.53
CA LEU A 114 -7.08 -4.67 -8.88
C LEU A 114 -6.28 -5.68 -9.72
N GLU A 115 -6.46 -5.61 -11.04
CA GLU A 115 -5.75 -6.42 -12.01
C GLU A 115 -4.23 -6.17 -11.93
N SER A 116 -3.84 -4.89 -11.95
CA SER A 116 -2.44 -4.46 -11.94
C SER A 116 -1.73 -4.50 -10.57
N ALA A 117 -2.46 -4.66 -9.47
CA ALA A 117 -1.85 -4.78 -8.14
C ALA A 117 -1.31 -6.19 -7.92
N ASP A 118 -0.12 -6.35 -7.36
CA ASP A 118 0.41 -7.65 -6.95
C ASP A 118 -0.13 -8.07 -5.57
N LEU A 119 -0.46 -7.09 -4.72
CA LEU A 119 -1.09 -7.25 -3.42
C LEU A 119 -2.18 -6.19 -3.20
N VAL A 120 -3.33 -6.59 -2.68
CA VAL A 120 -4.44 -5.70 -2.31
C VAL A 120 -4.74 -5.83 -0.82
N LEU A 121 -4.64 -4.71 -0.10
CA LEU A 121 -4.88 -4.61 1.34
C LEU A 121 -6.08 -3.70 1.61
N THR A 122 -7.14 -4.26 2.15
CA THR A 122 -8.36 -3.51 2.44
C THR A 122 -8.42 -3.08 3.90
N ALA A 123 -9.06 -1.95 4.16
CA ALA A 123 -9.26 -1.47 5.52
C ALA A 123 -10.26 -2.34 6.30
N THR A 124 -11.22 -2.97 5.63
CA THR A 124 -12.21 -3.85 6.29
C THR A 124 -12.55 -5.03 5.40
N ARG A 125 -13.24 -6.01 5.96
CA ARG A 125 -13.80 -7.18 5.27
C ARG A 125 -14.88 -6.78 4.27
N ASP A 126 -15.67 -5.75 4.53
CA ASP A 126 -16.65 -5.24 3.55
C ASP A 126 -15.94 -4.67 2.31
N HIS A 127 -14.87 -3.90 2.51
CA HIS A 127 -14.04 -3.45 1.39
C HIS A 127 -13.41 -4.64 0.63
N ARG A 128 -13.05 -5.71 1.35
CA ARG A 128 -12.55 -6.95 0.76
C ARG A 128 -13.62 -7.61 -0.10
N ALA A 129 -14.84 -7.73 0.40
CA ALA A 129 -15.98 -8.28 -0.32
C ALA A 129 -16.28 -7.47 -1.59
N GLU A 130 -16.28 -6.14 -1.50
CA GLU A 130 -16.46 -5.27 -2.67
C GLU A 130 -15.35 -5.42 -3.71
N ALA A 131 -14.08 -5.49 -3.29
CA ALA A 131 -12.96 -5.73 -4.20
C ALA A 131 -13.07 -7.09 -4.90
N ALA A 132 -13.43 -8.14 -4.16
CA ALA A 132 -13.65 -9.49 -4.70
C ALA A 132 -14.82 -9.53 -5.69
N ARG A 133 -15.92 -8.83 -5.38
CA ARG A 133 -17.09 -8.71 -6.27
C ARG A 133 -16.74 -7.96 -7.56
N LEU A 134 -15.93 -6.91 -7.45
CA LEU A 134 -15.51 -6.09 -8.59
C LEU A 134 -14.51 -6.82 -9.51
N HIS A 135 -13.60 -7.63 -8.96
CA HIS A 135 -12.63 -8.39 -9.73
C HIS A 135 -12.26 -9.72 -9.02
N PRO A 136 -13.03 -10.80 -9.22
CA PRO A 136 -12.83 -12.08 -8.53
C PRO A 136 -11.41 -12.70 -8.60
N PRO A 137 -10.64 -12.57 -9.70
CA PRO A 137 -9.27 -13.09 -9.75
C PRO A 137 -8.31 -12.54 -8.69
N VAL A 138 -8.64 -11.41 -8.05
CA VAL A 138 -7.83 -10.79 -7.00
C VAL A 138 -7.76 -11.62 -5.70
N LEU A 139 -8.64 -12.61 -5.50
CA LEU A 139 -8.84 -13.31 -4.22
C LEU A 139 -7.55 -13.90 -3.60
N ARG A 140 -6.62 -14.38 -4.42
CA ARG A 140 -5.34 -14.94 -3.94
C ARG A 140 -4.42 -13.89 -3.32
N LYS A 141 -4.53 -12.64 -3.78
CA LYS A 141 -3.69 -11.50 -3.38
C LYS A 141 -4.49 -10.45 -2.58
N LEU A 142 -5.63 -10.84 -2.01
CA LEU A 142 -6.58 -9.92 -1.36
C LEU A 142 -6.80 -10.26 0.13
N PHE A 143 -6.44 -9.32 0.99
CA PHE A 143 -6.50 -9.42 2.44
C PHE A 143 -7.02 -8.10 3.04
N THR A 144 -7.50 -8.13 4.29
CA THR A 144 -7.49 -6.89 5.08
C THR A 144 -6.07 -6.62 5.60
N VAL A 145 -5.74 -5.36 5.89
CA VAL A 145 -4.40 -5.01 6.39
C VAL A 145 -4.06 -5.71 7.70
N ASN A 146 -5.00 -5.69 8.67
CA ASN A 146 -4.83 -6.35 9.97
C ASN A 146 -4.74 -7.88 9.83
N GLN A 147 -5.52 -8.47 8.91
CA GLN A 147 -5.47 -9.91 8.64
C GLN A 147 -4.11 -10.31 8.06
N PHE A 148 -3.60 -9.55 7.10
CA PHE A 148 -2.33 -9.85 6.46
C PHE A 148 -1.18 -9.79 7.47
N ALA A 149 -1.13 -8.76 8.31
CA ALA A 149 -0.14 -8.64 9.38
C ALA A 149 -0.21 -9.79 10.39
N TYR A 150 -1.43 -10.20 10.76
CA TYR A 150 -1.62 -11.32 11.67
C TYR A 150 -1.17 -12.65 11.07
N LEU A 151 -1.52 -12.93 9.82
CA LEU A 151 -1.08 -14.14 9.12
C LEU A 151 0.44 -14.22 9.06
N LEU A 152 1.09 -13.09 8.74
CA LEU A 152 2.54 -12.97 8.72
C LEU A 152 3.19 -13.14 10.10
N ALA A 153 2.54 -12.73 11.19
CA ALA A 153 3.03 -12.97 12.55
C ALA A 153 3.01 -14.45 12.95
N HIS A 154 2.25 -15.28 12.22
CA HIS A 154 2.10 -16.72 12.46
C HIS A 154 2.61 -17.56 11.28
N SER A 155 3.32 -16.95 10.34
CA SER A 155 3.97 -17.66 9.26
C SER A 155 5.44 -17.93 9.59
N PRO A 156 6.05 -18.94 8.98
CA PRO A 156 7.51 -19.01 8.91
C PRO A 156 8.08 -17.72 8.32
N VAL A 157 9.32 -17.39 8.69
CA VAL A 157 10.05 -16.29 8.07
C VAL A 157 10.27 -16.63 6.58
N PRO A 158 9.90 -15.73 5.65
CA PRO A 158 10.17 -15.95 4.23
C PRO A 158 11.68 -16.10 3.94
N PRO A 159 12.06 -16.84 2.90
CA PRO A 159 13.47 -16.90 2.49
C PRO A 159 13.97 -15.51 2.05
N PRO A 160 15.30 -15.29 2.06
CA PRO A 160 15.89 -14.10 1.46
C PRO A 160 15.45 -13.90 0.01
N ALA A 161 15.17 -12.66 -0.37
CA ALA A 161 14.72 -12.28 -1.70
C ALA A 161 15.70 -11.29 -2.33
N GLN A 162 15.95 -11.45 -3.63
CA GLN A 162 16.91 -10.60 -4.35
C GLN A 162 16.22 -9.41 -5.02
N THR A 163 14.90 -9.50 -5.21
CA THR A 163 14.10 -8.43 -5.82
C THR A 163 12.87 -8.09 -4.99
N ALA A 164 12.39 -6.84 -5.14
CA ALA A 164 11.17 -6.38 -4.50
C ALA A 164 9.96 -7.29 -4.80
N ALA A 165 9.84 -7.78 -6.04
CA ALA A 165 8.75 -8.68 -6.40
C ALA A 165 8.88 -10.09 -5.83
N GLU A 166 10.10 -10.66 -5.76
CA GLU A 166 10.32 -11.92 -5.04
C GLU A 166 9.90 -11.78 -3.58
N ALA A 167 10.34 -10.71 -2.92
CA ALA A 167 10.02 -10.48 -1.51
C ALA A 167 8.52 -10.32 -1.29
N GLY A 168 7.85 -9.53 -2.14
CA GLY A 168 6.40 -9.36 -2.09
C GLY A 168 5.62 -10.65 -2.34
N ARG A 169 6.04 -11.48 -3.31
CA ARG A 169 5.45 -12.80 -3.60
C ARG A 169 5.62 -13.74 -2.40
N SER A 170 6.80 -13.78 -1.79
CA SER A 170 7.05 -14.61 -0.61
C SER A 170 6.23 -14.20 0.61
N LEU A 171 5.94 -12.91 0.81
CA LEU A 171 5.00 -12.46 1.85
C LEU A 171 3.57 -12.98 1.59
N ILE A 172 3.12 -12.96 0.33
CA ILE A 172 1.81 -13.51 -0.04
C ILE A 172 1.76 -15.01 0.25
N ASP A 173 2.77 -15.75 -0.18
CA ASP A 173 2.84 -17.21 0.03
C ASP A 173 2.88 -17.57 1.51
N ALA A 174 3.65 -16.83 2.31
CA ALA A 174 3.72 -16.99 3.76
C ALA A 174 2.34 -16.76 4.42
N ALA A 175 1.64 -15.69 4.02
CA ALA A 175 0.30 -15.39 4.54
C ALA A 175 -0.74 -16.44 4.12
N VAL A 176 -0.69 -16.92 2.86
CA VAL A 176 -1.56 -17.99 2.36
C VAL A 176 -1.31 -19.29 3.12
N ALA A 177 -0.05 -19.66 3.35
CA ALA A 177 0.31 -20.86 4.10
C ALA A 177 -0.16 -20.78 5.57
N ALA A 178 -0.11 -19.61 6.20
CA ALA A 178 -0.61 -19.42 7.55
C ALA A 178 -2.15 -19.51 7.65
N ARG A 179 -2.88 -19.15 6.58
CA ARG A 179 -4.36 -19.07 6.58
C ARG A 179 -5.06 -20.39 6.96
N GLY A 180 -4.47 -21.53 6.64
CA GLY A 180 -4.99 -22.86 7.02
C GLY A 180 -4.63 -23.31 8.44
N ARG A 181 -3.78 -22.56 9.15
CA ARG A 181 -3.23 -22.93 10.47
C ARG A 181 -3.68 -22.01 11.60
N VAL A 182 -4.12 -20.79 11.28
CA VAL A 182 -4.58 -19.82 12.27
C VAL A 182 -6.10 -19.81 12.40
N GLN A 183 -6.59 -19.55 13.61
CA GLN A 183 -8.01 -19.31 13.82
C GLN A 183 -8.47 -18.07 13.05
N ALA A 184 -9.61 -18.19 12.37
CA ALA A 184 -10.25 -17.06 11.71
C ALA A 184 -10.68 -16.01 12.76
N ARG A 185 -10.25 -14.76 12.56
CA ARG A 185 -10.68 -13.61 13.35
C ARG A 185 -11.66 -12.80 12.53
N THR A 186 -12.69 -12.27 13.16
CA THR A 186 -13.73 -11.53 12.44
C THR A 186 -13.60 -10.05 12.73
N VAL A 187 -13.79 -9.62 13.98
CA VAL A 187 -13.82 -8.20 14.35
C VAL A 187 -12.42 -7.56 14.29
N GLU A 188 -11.38 -8.32 14.64
CA GLU A 188 -10.00 -7.82 14.76
C GLU A 188 -9.34 -7.55 13.40
N ASP A 189 -9.91 -8.09 12.33
CA ASP A 189 -9.41 -7.94 10.96
C ASP A 189 -9.82 -6.59 10.34
N ASP A 190 -10.74 -5.84 10.97
CA ASP A 190 -11.23 -4.55 10.47
C ASP A 190 -10.47 -3.37 11.10
N LEU A 191 -9.95 -2.49 10.25
CA LEU A 191 -9.39 -1.20 10.63
C LEU A 191 -10.52 -0.18 10.82
N ALA A 192 -10.76 0.17 12.08
CA ALA A 192 -11.81 1.09 12.50
C ALA A 192 -11.79 2.41 11.72
N ASP A 193 -12.98 2.90 11.33
CA ASP A 193 -13.10 4.16 10.60
C ASP A 193 -13.00 5.36 11.55
N PRO A 194 -12.01 6.26 11.39
CA PRO A 194 -11.88 7.44 12.24
C PRO A 194 -12.80 8.61 11.82
N VAL A 195 -13.58 8.48 10.74
CA VAL A 195 -14.51 9.53 10.29
C VAL A 195 -15.53 9.84 11.39
N ASP A 196 -15.86 11.12 11.55
CA ASP A 196 -16.71 11.67 12.63
C ASP A 196 -16.17 11.46 14.06
N ARG A 197 -14.93 10.98 14.20
CA ARG A 197 -14.25 10.82 15.49
C ARG A 197 -13.18 11.91 15.70
N PRO A 198 -12.73 12.16 16.95
CA PRO A 198 -11.68 13.12 17.24
C PRO A 198 -10.33 12.73 16.61
N LEU A 199 -9.38 13.66 16.57
CA LEU A 199 -8.02 13.43 16.01
C LEU A 199 -7.33 12.19 16.61
N ARG A 200 -7.61 11.85 17.87
CA ARG A 200 -7.07 10.63 18.52
C ARG A 200 -7.38 9.34 17.74
N ALA A 201 -8.58 9.22 17.17
CA ALA A 201 -8.97 8.05 16.39
C ALA A 201 -8.17 7.95 15.08
N PHE A 202 -7.81 9.08 14.46
CA PHE A 202 -6.92 9.09 13.31
C PHE A 202 -5.51 8.64 13.68
N ARG A 203 -5.01 9.03 14.86
CA ARG A 203 -3.71 8.58 15.39
C ARG A 203 -3.71 7.11 15.73
N GLU A 204 -4.75 6.62 16.40
CA GLU A 204 -4.95 5.18 16.68
C GLU A 204 -4.95 4.37 15.37
N CYS A 205 -5.67 4.85 14.36
CA CYS A 205 -5.67 4.24 13.03
C CYS A 205 -4.25 4.20 12.41
N ALA A 206 -3.48 5.29 12.49
CA ALA A 206 -2.12 5.32 11.98
C ALA A 206 -1.17 4.43 12.80
N GLN A 207 -1.32 4.33 14.12
CA GLN A 207 -0.54 3.43 14.98
C GLN A 207 -0.75 1.97 14.60
N ILE A 208 -2.01 1.56 14.35
CA ILE A 208 -2.34 0.22 13.86
C ILE A 208 -1.67 -0.03 12.51
N LEU A 209 -1.81 0.90 11.57
CA LEU A 209 -1.17 0.81 10.25
C LEU A 209 0.36 0.70 10.37
N SER A 210 1.01 1.53 11.17
CA SER A 210 2.47 1.50 11.37
C SER A 210 2.93 0.19 12.00
N ARG A 211 2.20 -0.35 12.98
CA ARG A 211 2.48 -1.67 13.58
C ARG A 211 2.42 -2.77 12.52
N ASP A 212 1.38 -2.76 11.70
CA ASP A 212 1.14 -3.78 10.69
C ASP A 212 2.18 -3.68 9.55
N VAL A 213 2.48 -2.46 9.08
CA VAL A 213 3.56 -2.18 8.13
C VAL A 213 4.91 -2.63 8.66
N ALA A 214 5.20 -2.40 9.94
CA ALA A 214 6.45 -2.86 10.56
C ALA A 214 6.56 -4.40 10.58
N GLN A 215 5.44 -5.13 10.67
CA GLN A 215 5.45 -6.60 10.51
C GLN A 215 5.84 -6.99 9.09
N PHE A 216 5.37 -6.25 8.08
CA PHE A 216 5.76 -6.51 6.68
C PHE A 216 7.26 -6.29 6.52
N GLN A 217 7.74 -5.14 6.98
CA GLN A 217 9.16 -4.76 6.90
C GLN A 217 10.08 -5.75 7.62
N ARG A 218 9.69 -6.26 8.80
CA ARG A 218 10.48 -7.27 9.54
C ARG A 218 10.71 -8.56 8.76
N LEU A 219 9.75 -8.95 7.92
CA LEU A 219 9.80 -10.20 7.15
C LEU A 219 10.35 -10.00 5.74
N LEU A 220 10.58 -8.76 5.34
CA LEU A 220 11.37 -8.44 4.15
C LEU A 220 12.83 -8.64 4.52
N ALA A 221 13.36 -9.83 4.21
CA ALA A 221 14.80 -10.03 4.20
C ALA A 221 15.40 -9.04 3.18
N GLN A 222 16.31 -8.19 3.66
CA GLN A 222 17.01 -7.26 2.78
C GLN A 222 17.89 -8.04 1.79
N PRO A 223 17.99 -7.59 0.53
CA PRO A 223 18.83 -8.20 -0.48
C PRO A 223 20.32 -8.12 -0.14
#